data_AF-A0A267T431-F1
#
_entry.id   AF-A0A267T431-F1
#
_cell.length_a   1.000
_cell.length_b   1.000
_cell.length_c   1.000
_cell.angle_alpha   90.00
_cell.angle_beta   90.00
_cell.angle_gamma   90.00
#
_symmetry.space_group_name_H-M   'P 1'
#
loop_
_entity.id
_entity.type
_entity.pdbx_description
1 polymer ?
#
loop_
_entity_poly.entity_id
_entity_poly.type
_entity_poly.pdbx_seq_one_letter_code
_entity_poly.pdbx_strand_id
1 'polypeptide(L)'
;MQKILLIEDDDQLRRNTAEILELSNYEVYTAENGKIGVEKALQCQPDLVICDLMMPVLDGYGVLKVLHKNPTLNSIPVILLTAKSERGDFRKGMELGADDYLTKPFDEVELISAIETRLSKVEHQQQGVAPLVPVEEVHMSNNFNYAYLTEGLQQLLEDKRPHHYKKKSVIYAEGDDATRLYYVQSGKIKVILQNNEGKELVTGLYKVGDFVGIQALLSASSYAETAVALEETELLYVPKDLFLQAIHQNRAMANGLIQWMAQEIIQQEKYLLGLAYNSLRKRVAESLVFYAKHIHPDQTSDIVVQLSREDLASIAGTATESLIRTLSDFKQEGLIEITSGKVIILDLLKIQHLKY
;
A
#
# COMPACT_ATOMS: atom_id res chain seq x y z
N MET A 1 13.09 27.57 10.53
CA MET A 1 12.04 27.09 11.45
C MET A 1 10.80 26.92 10.59
N GLN A 2 10.18 25.74 10.61
CA GLN A 2 8.98 25.50 9.80
C GLN A 2 7.80 26.28 10.41
N LYS A 3 6.96 26.86 9.56
CA LYS A 3 5.81 27.70 9.93
C LYS A 3 4.54 26.88 9.95
N ILE A 4 3.83 26.89 11.07
CA ILE A 4 2.53 26.22 11.21
C ILE A 4 1.45 27.29 11.42
N LEU A 5 0.38 27.20 10.63
CA LEU A 5 -0.82 27.98 10.87
C LEU A 5 -1.85 27.12 11.61
N LEU A 6 -2.13 27.47 12.86
CA LEU A 6 -3.18 26.86 13.68
C LEU A 6 -4.47 27.69 13.62
N ILE A 7 -5.55 27.09 13.15
CA ILE A 7 -6.88 27.68 13.06
C ILE A 7 -7.80 26.90 14.01
N GLU A 8 -8.22 27.53 15.09
CA GLU A 8 -9.02 26.89 16.15
C GLU A 8 -9.85 27.99 16.81
N ASP A 9 -11.16 27.81 17.01
CA ASP A 9 -12.02 28.86 17.56
C ASP A 9 -11.99 28.88 19.09
N ASP A 10 -11.79 27.73 19.74
CA ASP A 10 -11.59 27.65 21.19
C ASP A 10 -10.24 28.26 21.62
N ASP A 11 -10.30 29.32 22.42
CA ASP A 11 -9.13 30.10 22.80
C ASP A 11 -8.17 29.32 23.72
N GLN A 12 -8.69 28.42 24.56
CA GLN A 12 -7.86 27.64 25.48
C GLN A 12 -7.12 26.53 24.71
N LEU A 13 -7.83 25.79 23.85
CA LEU A 13 -7.25 24.76 23.00
C LEU A 13 -6.24 25.35 22.01
N ARG A 14 -6.56 26.50 21.42
CA ARG A 14 -5.64 27.22 20.52
C ARG A 14 -4.34 27.61 21.20
N ARG A 15 -4.40 28.16 22.42
CA ARG A 15 -3.19 28.53 23.19
C ARG A 15 -2.37 27.32 23.61
N ASN A 16 -3.01 26.29 24.15
CA ASN A 16 -2.31 25.06 24.57
C ASN A 16 -1.62 24.37 23.38
N THR A 17 -2.33 24.27 22.25
CA THR A 17 -1.76 23.68 21.03
C THR A 17 -0.62 24.54 20.50
N ALA A 18 -0.76 25.86 20.47
CA ALA A 18 0.33 26.75 20.06
C ALA A 18 1.57 26.60 20.96
N GLU A 19 1.40 26.51 22.28
CA GLU A 19 2.50 26.29 23.22
C GLU A 19 3.23 24.98 22.97
N ILE A 20 2.51 23.87 22.75
CA ILE A 20 3.11 22.57 22.40
C ILE A 20 3.97 22.68 21.13
N LEU A 21 3.45 23.37 20.11
CA LEU A 21 4.15 23.55 18.83
C LEU A 21 5.38 24.47 18.96
N GLU A 22 5.29 25.54 19.74
CA GLU A 22 6.41 26.45 20.00
C GLU A 22 7.53 25.74 20.78
N LEU A 23 7.18 24.94 21.79
CA LEU A 23 8.12 24.10 22.54
C LEU A 23 8.78 23.03 21.65
N SER A 24 8.07 22.60 20.62
CA SER A 24 8.57 21.68 19.58
C SER A 24 9.35 22.39 18.45
N ASN A 25 9.73 23.66 18.65
CA ASN A 25 10.59 24.44 17.75
C ASN A 25 9.95 24.76 16.38
N TYR A 26 8.63 24.96 16.35
CA TYR A 26 7.89 25.50 15.20
C TYR A 26 7.61 27.00 15.34
N GLU A 27 7.50 27.70 14.20
CA GLU A 27 7.01 29.08 14.16
C GLU A 27 5.48 29.07 14.01
N VAL A 28 4.74 29.45 15.04
CA VAL A 28 3.29 29.28 15.07
C VAL A 28 2.55 30.59 14.77
N TYR A 29 1.67 30.54 13.78
CA TYR A 29 0.67 31.57 13.50
C TYR A 29 -0.69 31.03 13.94
N THR A 30 -1.48 31.83 14.64
CA THR A 30 -2.79 31.40 15.13
C THR A 30 -3.94 32.18 14.48
N ALA A 31 -5.11 31.56 14.30
CA ALA A 31 -6.33 32.21 13.83
C ALA A 31 -7.54 31.67 14.58
N GLU A 32 -8.51 32.54 14.85
CA GLU A 32 -9.72 32.21 15.64
C GLU A 32 -10.90 31.72 14.81
N ASN A 33 -10.80 31.73 13.48
CA ASN A 33 -11.78 31.14 12.57
C ASN A 33 -11.19 30.92 11.17
N GLY A 34 -11.88 30.14 10.34
CA GLY A 34 -11.40 29.77 9.01
C GLY A 34 -11.16 30.94 8.06
N LYS A 35 -11.95 32.03 8.15
CA LYS A 35 -11.78 33.19 7.26
C LYS A 35 -10.47 33.93 7.56
N ILE A 36 -10.21 34.21 8.84
CA ILE A 36 -8.94 34.81 9.28
C ILE A 36 -7.77 33.86 8.98
N GLY A 37 -7.99 32.55 9.14
CA GLY A 37 -6.99 31.54 8.80
C GLY A 37 -6.57 31.60 7.33
N VAL A 38 -7.53 31.63 6.39
CA VAL A 38 -7.23 31.78 4.96
C VAL A 38 -6.48 33.08 4.65
N GLU A 39 -6.89 34.20 5.25
CA GLU A 39 -6.22 35.49 5.08
C GLU A 39 -4.77 35.44 5.57
N LYS A 40 -4.52 34.79 6.72
CA LYS A 40 -3.17 34.60 7.25
C LYS A 40 -2.33 33.64 6.40
N ALA A 41 -2.92 32.55 5.90
CA ALA A 41 -2.24 31.60 5.02
C ALA A 41 -1.65 32.28 3.77
N LEU A 42 -2.40 33.24 3.20
CA LEU A 42 -1.92 34.05 2.07
C LEU A 42 -0.74 34.96 2.41
N GLN A 43 -0.66 35.43 3.66
CA GLN A 43 0.36 36.37 4.11
C GLN A 43 1.65 35.66 4.55
N CYS A 44 1.52 34.63 5.39
CA CYS A 44 2.68 33.97 5.98
C CYS A 44 3.20 32.77 5.18
N GLN A 45 2.39 32.22 4.27
CA GLN A 45 2.66 31.00 3.49
C GLN A 45 3.21 29.89 4.39
N PRO A 46 2.36 29.31 5.25
CA PRO A 46 2.79 28.30 6.21
C PRO A 46 3.22 27.01 5.49
N ASP A 47 4.10 26.25 6.14
CA ASP A 47 4.53 24.93 5.66
C ASP A 47 3.48 23.85 5.99
N LEU A 48 2.58 24.10 6.94
CA LEU A 48 1.45 23.24 7.30
C LEU A 48 0.31 24.03 7.95
N VAL A 49 -0.93 23.63 7.69
CA VAL A 49 -2.13 24.17 8.36
C VAL A 49 -2.74 23.11 9.27
N ILE A 50 -2.99 23.46 10.52
CA ILE A 50 -3.82 22.70 11.45
C ILE A 50 -5.11 23.47 11.60
N CYS A 51 -6.25 22.85 11.34
CA CYS A 51 -7.52 23.54 11.32
C CYS A 51 -8.59 22.73 12.04
N ASP A 52 -9.32 23.36 12.95
CA ASP A 52 -10.50 22.74 13.50
C ASP A 52 -11.57 22.53 12.42
N LEU A 53 -12.30 21.43 12.54
CA LEU A 53 -13.35 21.10 11.60
C LEU A 53 -14.57 21.98 11.79
N MET A 54 -15.01 22.19 13.03
CA MET A 54 -16.23 22.91 13.36
C MET A 54 -15.94 24.28 13.96
N MET A 55 -15.95 25.31 13.11
CA MET A 55 -15.76 26.69 13.55
C MET A 55 -16.86 27.60 12.98
N PRO A 56 -17.17 28.73 13.65
CA PRO A 56 -18.04 29.75 13.10
C PRO A 56 -17.43 30.41 11.85
N VAL A 57 -18.27 31.06 11.04
CA VAL A 57 -17.92 31.82 9.82
C VAL A 57 -17.46 30.95 8.63
N LEU A 58 -16.39 30.17 8.81
CA LEU A 58 -15.87 29.25 7.81
C LEU A 58 -15.32 28.01 8.51
N ASP A 59 -15.89 26.86 8.19
CA ASP A 59 -15.52 25.55 8.75
C ASP A 59 -14.23 24.99 8.12
N GLY A 60 -13.66 23.94 8.72
CA GLY A 60 -12.42 23.34 8.24
C GLY A 60 -12.50 22.82 6.80
N TYR A 61 -13.68 22.34 6.38
CA TYR A 61 -13.93 21.96 4.98
C TYR A 61 -13.92 23.15 4.02
N GLY A 62 -14.47 24.28 4.45
CA GLY A 62 -14.45 25.54 3.71
C GLY A 62 -13.02 26.06 3.56
N VAL A 63 -12.23 26.06 4.63
CA VAL A 63 -10.81 26.41 4.60
C VAL A 63 -10.06 25.55 3.59
N LEU A 64 -10.19 24.22 3.70
CA LEU A 64 -9.54 23.26 2.81
C LEU A 64 -9.88 23.52 1.33
N LYS A 65 -11.16 23.74 1.01
CA LYS A 65 -11.60 24.05 -0.37
C LYS A 65 -10.98 25.34 -0.89
N VAL A 66 -10.83 26.37 -0.05
CA VAL A 66 -10.25 27.65 -0.45
C VAL A 66 -8.75 27.52 -0.68
N LEU A 67 -8.03 26.81 0.19
CA LEU A 67 -6.60 26.54 0.03
C LEU A 67 -6.33 25.75 -1.26
N HIS A 68 -7.09 24.67 -1.51
CA HIS A 68 -6.93 23.84 -2.72
C HIS A 68 -7.25 24.57 -4.04
N LYS A 69 -8.19 25.52 -4.02
CA LYS A 69 -8.50 26.31 -5.21
C LYS A 69 -7.47 27.39 -5.51
N ASN A 70 -6.61 27.72 -4.54
CA ASN A 70 -5.59 28.75 -4.70
C ASN A 70 -4.26 28.12 -5.16
N PRO A 71 -3.75 28.44 -6.36
CA PRO A 71 -2.51 27.86 -6.89
C PRO A 71 -1.27 28.03 -6.01
N THR A 72 -1.22 29.05 -5.15
CA THR A 72 -0.06 29.28 -4.26
C THR A 72 -0.18 28.56 -2.93
N LEU A 73 -1.37 28.06 -2.56
CA LEU A 73 -1.63 27.42 -1.27
C LEU A 73 -2.05 25.95 -1.41
N ASN A 74 -2.35 25.49 -2.62
CA ASN A 74 -2.91 24.15 -2.86
C ASN A 74 -1.96 22.99 -2.56
N SER A 75 -0.68 23.28 -2.33
CA SER A 75 0.36 22.32 -1.96
C SER A 75 0.63 22.27 -0.46
N ILE A 76 0.02 23.19 0.32
CA ILE A 76 0.20 23.25 1.76
C ILE A 76 -0.64 22.14 2.39
N PRO A 77 -0.03 21.23 3.18
CA PRO A 77 -0.74 20.13 3.81
C PRO A 77 -1.67 20.64 4.90
N VAL A 78 -2.87 20.05 5.00
CA VAL A 78 -3.88 20.42 6.00
C VAL A 78 -4.23 19.24 6.90
N ILE A 79 -4.04 19.41 8.21
CA ILE A 79 -4.50 18.49 9.25
C ILE A 79 -5.80 19.05 9.84
N LEU A 80 -6.88 18.27 9.77
CA LEU A 80 -8.17 18.65 10.36
C LEU A 80 -8.31 18.08 11.77
N LEU A 81 -8.64 18.93 12.75
CA LEU A 81 -8.98 18.49 14.11
C LEU A 81 -10.48 18.16 14.15
N THR A 82 -10.87 17.02 14.71
CA THR A 82 -12.28 16.56 14.72
C THR A 82 -12.67 15.93 16.04
N ALA A 83 -13.94 16.05 16.46
CA ALA A 83 -14.42 15.38 17.66
C ALA A 83 -14.65 13.88 17.43
N LYS A 84 -14.49 13.06 18.48
CA LYS A 84 -14.68 11.59 18.41
C LYS A 84 -16.06 11.14 17.90
N SER A 85 -17.10 11.96 18.10
CA SER A 85 -18.47 11.74 17.61
C SER A 85 -18.65 11.92 16.10
N GLU A 86 -17.66 12.49 15.41
CA GLU A 86 -17.71 12.85 13.98
C GLU A 86 -16.91 11.88 13.10
N ARG A 87 -16.46 10.74 13.65
CA ARG A 87 -15.82 9.67 12.85
C ARG A 87 -16.68 9.19 11.66
N GLY A 88 -17.99 9.42 11.68
CA GLY A 88 -18.88 9.17 10.53
C GLY A 88 -18.61 10.10 9.33
N ASP A 89 -18.05 11.29 9.54
CA ASP A 89 -17.74 12.31 8.51
C ASP A 89 -16.32 12.19 7.93
N PHE A 90 -15.53 11.23 8.42
CA PHE A 90 -14.18 10.91 7.92
C PHE A 90 -14.15 10.72 6.39
N ARG A 91 -15.22 10.11 5.86
CA ARG A 91 -15.38 9.83 4.42
C ARG A 91 -15.58 11.10 3.59
N LYS A 92 -16.38 12.05 4.08
CA LYS A 92 -16.66 13.34 3.41
C LYS A 92 -15.42 14.21 3.35
N GLY A 93 -14.60 14.13 4.39
CA GLY A 93 -13.38 14.90 4.50
C GLY A 93 -12.20 14.37 3.68
N MET A 94 -12.05 13.05 3.56
CA MET A 94 -11.10 12.45 2.62
C MET A 94 -11.49 12.71 1.17
N GLU A 95 -12.79 12.69 0.85
CA GLU A 95 -13.31 13.05 -0.49
C GLU A 95 -13.02 14.52 -0.86
N LEU A 96 -12.83 15.41 0.13
CA LEU A 96 -12.49 16.82 -0.06
C LEU A 96 -10.98 17.10 -0.11
N GLY A 97 -10.15 16.07 0.12
CA GLY A 97 -8.71 16.10 -0.06
C GLY A 97 -7.90 16.51 1.18
N ALA A 98 -8.44 16.39 2.39
CA ALA A 98 -7.65 16.66 3.61
C ALA A 98 -6.48 15.67 3.70
N ASP A 99 -5.30 16.17 4.09
CA ASP A 99 -4.12 15.33 4.18
C ASP A 99 -4.12 14.46 5.44
N ASP A 100 -4.71 14.92 6.55
CA ASP A 100 -4.89 14.12 7.76
C ASP A 100 -6.06 14.56 8.65
N TYR A 101 -6.38 13.72 9.63
CA TYR A 101 -7.30 14.00 10.72
C TYR A 101 -6.69 13.66 12.08
N LEU A 102 -6.80 14.58 13.04
CA LEU A 102 -6.46 14.32 14.44
C LEU A 102 -7.73 14.40 15.29
N THR A 103 -8.03 13.33 16.02
CA THR A 103 -9.24 13.27 16.84
C THR A 103 -9.00 13.96 18.18
N LYS A 104 -9.88 14.88 18.58
CA LYS A 104 -9.88 15.50 19.91
C LYS A 104 -10.52 14.57 20.95
N PRO A 105 -9.98 14.47 22.18
CA PRO A 105 -8.71 15.06 22.62
C PRO A 105 -7.52 14.27 22.06
N PHE A 106 -6.41 14.98 21.82
CA PHE A 106 -5.13 14.44 21.38
C PHE A 106 -4.04 14.82 22.39
N ASP A 107 -2.95 14.04 22.42
CA ASP A 107 -1.75 14.39 23.20
C ASP A 107 -0.64 15.01 22.33
N GLU A 108 0.43 15.47 22.99
CA GLU A 108 1.60 16.06 22.33
C GLU A 108 2.24 15.09 21.33
N VAL A 109 2.35 13.81 21.67
CA VAL A 109 3.01 12.81 20.81
C VAL A 109 2.20 12.59 19.54
N GLU A 110 0.87 12.47 19.65
CA GLU A 110 -0.04 12.33 18.52
C GLU A 110 -0.02 13.56 17.60
N LEU A 111 -0.01 14.76 18.18
CA LEU A 111 0.03 16.02 17.44
C LEU A 111 1.35 16.18 16.66
N ILE A 112 2.49 16.02 17.33
CA ILE A 112 3.80 16.17 16.71
C ILE A 112 4.05 15.10 15.65
N SER A 113 3.67 13.84 15.92
CA SER A 113 3.81 12.77 14.94
C SER A 113 3.00 13.02 13.66
N ALA A 114 1.78 13.54 13.77
CA ALA A 114 0.96 13.90 12.62
C ALA A 114 1.60 15.01 11.77
N ILE A 115 2.18 16.02 12.43
CA ILE A 115 2.87 17.15 11.79
C ILE A 115 4.13 16.70 11.07
N GLU A 116 5.02 15.96 11.74
CA GLU A 116 6.28 15.47 11.18
C GLU A 116 6.04 14.59 9.96
N THR A 117 5.03 13.71 10.02
CA THR A 117 4.65 12.85 8.90
C THR A 117 4.24 13.67 7.68
N ARG A 118 3.54 14.78 7.88
CA ARG A 118 3.03 15.63 6.79
C ARG A 118 4.09 16.57 6.23
N LEU A 119 4.89 17.20 7.08
CA LEU A 119 6.00 18.04 6.65
C LEU A 119 7.06 17.23 5.89
N SER A 120 7.41 16.03 6.38
CA SER A 120 8.33 15.13 5.68
C SER A 120 7.81 14.80 4.28
N LYS A 121 6.52 14.50 4.13
CA LYS A 121 5.92 14.17 2.82
C LYS A 121 6.00 15.32 1.81
N VAL A 122 5.92 16.57 2.27
CA VAL A 122 6.00 17.77 1.42
C VAL A 122 7.44 18.12 1.09
N GLU A 123 8.37 17.98 2.03
CA GLU A 123 9.82 18.15 1.76
C GLU A 123 10.32 17.17 0.69
N HIS A 124 9.85 15.93 0.74
CA HIS A 124 10.15 14.89 -0.26
C HIS A 124 9.40 15.09 -1.59
N GLN A 125 8.49 16.06 -1.70
CA GLN A 125 7.82 16.44 -2.95
C GLN A 125 8.42 17.69 -3.59
N GLN A 126 8.99 18.61 -2.80
CA GLN A 126 9.53 19.90 -3.26
C GLN A 126 11.01 19.87 -3.60
N GLN A 127 11.80 19.05 -2.92
CA GLN A 127 13.11 18.66 -3.43
C GLN A 127 12.82 17.62 -4.50
N GLY A 128 13.24 17.81 -5.75
CA GLY A 128 13.16 16.79 -6.82
C GLY A 128 13.94 15.50 -6.56
N VAL A 129 14.18 15.19 -5.29
CA VAL A 129 14.42 13.86 -4.74
C VAL A 129 13.14 13.08 -4.94
N ALA A 130 13.28 11.90 -5.53
CA ALA A 130 12.21 10.95 -5.75
C ALA A 130 11.28 10.86 -4.52
N PRO A 131 9.96 10.66 -4.73
CA PRO A 131 8.98 10.52 -3.66
C PRO A 131 9.54 9.62 -2.58
N LEU A 132 9.31 9.99 -1.29
CA LEU A 132 9.44 9.12 -0.10
C LEU A 132 9.46 7.69 -0.56
N VAL A 133 10.67 7.13 -0.59
CA VAL A 133 11.00 5.90 -1.30
C VAL A 133 9.80 4.96 -1.11
N PRO A 134 9.08 4.56 -2.17
CA PRO A 134 8.12 3.47 -2.03
C PRO A 134 9.00 2.33 -1.57
N VAL A 135 9.01 2.01 -0.24
CA VAL A 135 10.01 1.18 0.46
C VAL A 135 10.70 0.43 -0.61
N GLU A 136 11.87 0.98 -1.02
CA GLU A 136 12.56 0.59 -2.24
C GLU A 136 12.29 -0.88 -2.31
N GLU A 137 11.65 -1.36 -3.40
CA GLU A 137 11.66 -2.79 -3.69
C GLU A 137 12.99 -3.22 -3.17
N VAL A 138 12.97 -3.95 -2.04
CA VAL A 138 14.21 -4.40 -1.46
C VAL A 138 14.66 -5.23 -2.61
N HIS A 139 15.57 -4.66 -3.40
CA HIS A 139 16.06 -5.25 -4.59
C HIS A 139 16.37 -6.63 -4.08
N MET A 140 15.69 -7.64 -4.62
CA MET A 140 15.86 -9.00 -4.09
C MET A 140 17.34 -9.42 -4.16
N SER A 141 18.18 -8.59 -4.79
CA SER A 141 19.64 -8.57 -4.85
C SER A 141 20.42 -7.82 -3.75
N ASN A 142 19.88 -6.88 -2.94
CA ASN A 142 20.72 -6.02 -2.06
C ASN A 142 20.53 -6.15 -0.55
N ASN A 143 19.63 -7.00 -0.06
CA ASN A 143 19.59 -7.30 1.37
C ASN A 143 20.43 -8.56 1.61
N PHE A 144 21.63 -8.39 2.17
CA PHE A 144 22.65 -9.44 2.31
C PHE A 144 22.11 -10.74 2.92
N ASN A 145 21.08 -10.67 3.77
CA ASN A 145 20.44 -11.82 4.41
C ASN A 145 19.43 -12.57 3.51
N TYR A 146 18.83 -11.92 2.53
CA TYR A 146 17.90 -12.55 1.57
C TYR A 146 18.64 -13.37 0.52
N ALA A 147 19.86 -12.95 0.16
CA ALA A 147 20.75 -13.74 -0.70
C ALA A 147 21.01 -15.11 -0.07
N TYR A 148 21.32 -15.18 1.23
CA TYR A 148 21.51 -16.44 1.93
C TYR A 148 20.26 -17.33 1.99
N LEU A 149 19.07 -16.75 2.13
CA LEU A 149 17.83 -17.51 2.06
C LEU A 149 17.65 -18.11 0.66
N THR A 150 17.80 -17.28 -0.37
CA THR A 150 17.58 -17.68 -1.76
C THR A 150 18.59 -18.73 -2.21
N GLU A 151 19.88 -18.51 -1.95
CA GLU A 151 20.95 -19.47 -2.25
C GLU A 151 20.74 -20.78 -1.51
N GLY A 152 20.42 -20.72 -0.20
CA GLY A 152 20.15 -21.90 0.61
C GLY A 152 18.97 -22.72 0.10
N LEU A 153 17.89 -22.06 -0.31
CA LEU A 153 16.73 -22.73 -0.90
C LEU A 153 17.02 -23.32 -2.29
N GLN A 154 17.81 -22.63 -3.12
CA GLN A 154 18.20 -23.13 -4.44
C GLN A 154 19.02 -24.41 -4.35
N GLN A 155 19.90 -24.56 -3.34
CA GLN A 155 20.64 -25.80 -3.11
C GLN A 155 19.73 -27.00 -2.85
N LEU A 156 18.53 -26.79 -2.30
CA LEU A 156 17.57 -27.88 -2.04
C LEU A 156 16.90 -28.42 -3.32
N LEU A 157 17.05 -27.70 -4.44
CA LEU A 157 16.47 -28.04 -5.74
C LEU A 157 17.33 -29.03 -6.53
N GLU A 158 18.55 -29.32 -6.08
CA GLU A 158 19.43 -30.30 -6.73
C GLU A 158 18.73 -31.67 -6.84
N ASP A 159 18.86 -32.28 -8.03
CA ASP A 159 18.27 -33.56 -8.41
C ASP A 159 16.73 -33.68 -8.32
N LYS A 160 16.01 -32.55 -8.17
CA LYS A 160 14.55 -32.56 -8.19
C LYS A 160 14.01 -32.64 -9.61
N ARG A 161 12.88 -33.36 -9.76
CA ARG A 161 12.20 -33.52 -11.04
C ARG A 161 11.02 -32.55 -11.16
N PRO A 162 10.77 -31.99 -12.36
CA PRO A 162 9.61 -31.15 -12.61
C PRO A 162 8.31 -31.95 -12.49
N HIS A 163 7.31 -31.31 -11.89
CA HIS A 163 5.93 -31.77 -11.85
C HIS A 163 5.07 -30.79 -12.63
N HIS A 164 4.34 -31.31 -13.60
CA HIS A 164 3.60 -30.51 -14.55
C HIS A 164 2.15 -30.30 -14.12
N TYR A 165 1.70 -29.05 -14.22
CA TYR A 165 0.38 -28.58 -13.86
C TYR A 165 -0.24 -27.85 -15.03
N LYS A 166 -1.47 -28.25 -15.39
CA LYS A 166 -2.24 -27.57 -16.41
C LYS A 166 -2.76 -26.23 -15.89
N LYS A 167 -3.05 -25.30 -16.80
CA LYS A 167 -3.78 -24.08 -16.47
C LYS A 167 -5.05 -24.39 -15.66
N LYS A 168 -5.29 -23.60 -14.60
CA LYS A 168 -6.38 -23.72 -13.61
C LYS A 168 -6.34 -24.96 -12.71
N SER A 169 -5.28 -25.76 -12.74
CA SER A 169 -5.15 -26.87 -11.80
C SER A 169 -4.80 -26.39 -10.39
N VAL A 170 -5.42 -26.99 -9.39
CA VAL A 170 -5.11 -26.78 -7.97
C VAL A 170 -3.79 -27.50 -7.65
N ILE A 171 -2.87 -26.78 -7.02
CA ILE A 171 -1.54 -27.27 -6.63
C ILE A 171 -1.58 -27.83 -5.21
N TYR A 172 -2.22 -27.09 -4.31
CA TYR A 172 -2.67 -27.50 -2.97
C TYR A 172 -3.93 -26.71 -2.62
N ALA A 173 -4.80 -27.29 -1.81
CA ALA A 173 -6.01 -26.66 -1.32
C ALA A 173 -5.89 -26.23 0.15
N GLU A 174 -6.71 -25.26 0.54
CA GLU A 174 -6.91 -24.91 1.94
C GLU A 174 -7.32 -26.17 2.74
N GLY A 175 -6.65 -26.40 3.87
CA GLY A 175 -6.87 -27.58 4.72
C GLY A 175 -5.98 -28.78 4.37
N ASP A 176 -5.32 -28.82 3.20
CA ASP A 176 -4.36 -29.87 2.88
C ASP A 176 -3.14 -29.82 3.81
N ASP A 177 -2.60 -30.99 4.15
CA ASP A 177 -1.38 -31.08 4.95
C ASP A 177 -0.17 -30.52 4.19
N ALA A 178 0.50 -29.54 4.79
CA ALA A 178 1.71 -28.96 4.22
C ALA A 178 2.90 -29.92 4.36
N THR A 179 3.19 -30.64 3.28
CA THR A 179 4.24 -31.68 3.23
C THR A 179 5.45 -31.32 2.37
N ARG A 180 5.34 -30.26 1.56
CA ARG A 180 6.39 -29.84 0.63
C ARG A 180 6.37 -28.35 0.38
N LEU A 181 7.55 -27.82 0.07
CA LEU A 181 7.73 -26.51 -0.51
C LEU A 181 7.75 -26.64 -2.03
N TYR A 182 7.15 -25.68 -2.72
CA TYR A 182 7.09 -25.65 -4.18
C TYR A 182 8.02 -24.57 -4.71
N TYR A 183 8.76 -24.86 -5.76
CA TYR A 183 9.55 -23.87 -6.50
C TYR A 183 9.02 -23.77 -7.92
N VAL A 184 8.79 -22.55 -8.39
CA VAL A 184 8.27 -22.29 -9.74
C VAL A 184 9.41 -22.34 -10.74
N GLN A 185 9.48 -23.43 -11.51
CA GLN A 185 10.47 -23.60 -12.56
C GLN A 185 10.00 -22.96 -13.88
N SER A 186 8.72 -23.09 -14.20
CA SER A 186 8.08 -22.43 -15.33
C SER A 186 6.61 -22.14 -15.03
N GLY A 187 6.03 -21.13 -15.67
CA GLY A 187 4.62 -20.72 -15.46
C GLY A 187 4.41 -19.75 -14.31
N LYS A 188 3.15 -19.65 -13.85
CA LYS A 188 2.70 -18.70 -12.83
C LYS A 188 1.64 -19.32 -11.95
N ILE A 189 1.67 -18.96 -10.67
CA ILE A 189 0.72 -19.41 -9.66
C ILE A 189 0.02 -18.18 -9.06
N LYS A 190 -1.28 -18.31 -8.81
CA LYS A 190 -1.98 -17.46 -7.84
C LYS A 190 -2.25 -18.25 -6.57
N VAL A 191 -2.26 -17.55 -5.45
CA VAL A 191 -2.76 -18.08 -4.20
C VAL A 191 -3.96 -17.27 -3.75
N ILE A 192 -5.00 -17.97 -3.31
CA ILE A 192 -6.31 -17.40 -3.02
C ILE A 192 -6.78 -17.79 -1.62
N LEU A 193 -7.41 -16.84 -0.95
CA LEU A 193 -8.32 -17.07 0.17
C LEU A 193 -9.75 -17.09 -0.32
N GLN A 194 -10.56 -18.00 0.21
CA GLN A 194 -11.97 -18.10 -0.13
C GLN A 194 -12.81 -17.86 1.11
N ASN A 195 -13.85 -17.04 0.99
CA ASN A 195 -14.82 -16.88 2.07
C ASN A 195 -15.89 -17.99 2.04
N ASN A 196 -16.75 -18.04 3.05
CA ASN A 196 -17.84 -19.04 3.13
C ASN A 196 -18.87 -18.95 1.98
N GLU A 197 -18.91 -17.85 1.23
CA GLU A 197 -19.77 -17.65 0.06
C GLU A 197 -19.10 -18.09 -1.26
N GLY A 198 -17.84 -18.53 -1.21
CA GLY A 198 -17.07 -18.92 -2.38
C GLY A 198 -16.42 -17.77 -3.16
N LYS A 199 -16.37 -16.56 -2.59
CA LYS A 199 -15.65 -15.44 -3.21
C LYS A 199 -14.15 -15.57 -2.94
N GLU A 200 -13.37 -15.51 -4.01
CA GLU A 200 -11.91 -15.56 -3.98
C GLU A 200 -11.30 -14.17 -3.78
N LEU A 201 -10.28 -14.10 -2.94
CA LEU A 201 -9.34 -12.99 -2.81
C LEU A 201 -7.94 -13.52 -3.14
N VAL A 202 -7.33 -13.03 -4.22
CA VAL A 202 -5.94 -13.34 -4.55
C VAL A 202 -5.03 -12.62 -3.56
N THR A 203 -4.33 -13.39 -2.74
CA THR A 203 -3.40 -12.90 -1.70
C THR A 203 -1.94 -12.94 -2.16
N GLY A 204 -1.63 -13.76 -3.18
CA GLY A 204 -0.28 -13.91 -3.69
C GLY A 204 -0.24 -14.22 -5.17
N LEU A 205 0.79 -13.71 -5.84
CA LEU A 205 1.19 -14.09 -7.19
C LEU A 205 2.63 -14.56 -7.12
N TYR A 206 2.92 -15.64 -7.84
CA TYR A 206 4.25 -16.26 -7.88
C TYR A 206 4.65 -16.55 -9.32
N LYS A 207 5.89 -16.21 -9.65
CA LYS A 207 6.51 -16.38 -10.96
C LYS A 207 7.73 -17.30 -10.88
N VAL A 208 8.34 -17.56 -12.03
CA VAL A 208 9.60 -18.31 -12.13
C VAL A 208 10.65 -17.76 -11.16
N GLY A 209 11.22 -18.65 -10.36
CA GLY A 209 12.19 -18.30 -9.32
C GLY A 209 11.61 -18.22 -7.91
N ASP A 210 10.29 -18.16 -7.77
CA ASP A 210 9.66 -18.01 -6.47
C ASP A 210 9.41 -19.35 -5.77
N PHE A 211 9.35 -19.29 -4.44
CA PHE A 211 8.97 -20.40 -3.57
C PHE A 211 7.55 -20.18 -3.03
N VAL A 212 6.74 -21.24 -3.03
CA VAL A 212 5.33 -21.21 -2.62
C VAL A 212 5.09 -22.18 -1.48
N GLY A 213 4.33 -21.75 -0.47
CA GLY A 213 3.91 -22.60 0.66
C GLY A 213 4.84 -22.57 1.88
N ILE A 214 5.79 -21.62 1.95
CA ILE A 214 6.74 -21.49 3.07
C ILE A 214 6.00 -21.39 4.42
N GLN A 215 4.98 -20.53 4.50
CA GLN A 215 4.29 -20.22 5.75
C GLN A 215 3.69 -21.47 6.40
N ALA A 216 2.99 -22.30 5.63
CA ALA A 216 2.34 -23.51 6.12
C ALA A 216 3.33 -24.57 6.63
N LEU A 217 4.54 -24.63 6.05
CA LEU A 217 5.59 -25.54 6.50
C LEU A 217 6.18 -25.12 7.85
N LEU A 218 6.28 -23.82 8.09
CA LEU A 218 6.83 -23.24 9.33
C LEU A 218 5.83 -23.29 10.48
N SER A 219 4.55 -23.06 10.22
CA SER A 219 3.48 -23.14 11.22
C SER A 219 3.13 -24.57 11.62
N ALA A 220 3.74 -25.58 10.96
CA ALA A 220 3.41 -27.00 11.11
C ALA A 220 1.90 -27.29 11.02
N SER A 221 1.18 -26.48 10.24
CA SER A 221 -0.27 -26.55 10.05
C SER A 221 -0.59 -26.98 8.62
N SER A 222 -1.88 -27.16 8.35
CA SER A 222 -2.41 -27.23 6.98
C SER A 222 -2.22 -25.90 6.24
N TYR A 223 -2.29 -25.93 4.90
CA TYR A 223 -2.36 -24.70 4.10
C TYR A 223 -3.59 -23.89 4.49
N ALA A 224 -3.40 -22.59 4.73
CA ALA A 224 -4.47 -21.64 5.05
C ALA A 224 -5.14 -21.05 3.79
N GLU A 225 -4.65 -21.41 2.61
CA GLU A 225 -4.98 -20.83 1.33
C GLU A 225 -4.86 -21.88 0.23
N THR A 226 -5.44 -21.62 -0.95
CA THR A 226 -5.40 -22.53 -2.10
C THR A 226 -4.47 -21.97 -3.18
N ALA A 227 -3.54 -22.78 -3.67
CA ALA A 227 -2.68 -22.42 -4.80
C ALA A 227 -3.23 -22.97 -6.12
N VAL A 228 -3.29 -22.14 -7.15
CA VAL A 228 -3.82 -22.49 -8.47
C VAL A 228 -2.86 -22.04 -9.57
N ALA A 229 -2.57 -22.92 -10.52
CA ALA A 229 -1.79 -22.59 -11.71
C ALA A 229 -2.58 -21.64 -12.64
N LEU A 230 -2.00 -20.49 -12.98
CA LEU A 230 -2.61 -19.51 -13.89
C LEU A 230 -2.41 -19.88 -15.38
N GLU A 231 -1.37 -20.66 -15.65
CA GLU A 231 -0.97 -21.16 -16.96
C GLU A 231 -0.31 -22.53 -16.82
N GLU A 232 0.13 -23.13 -17.93
CA GLU A 232 0.92 -24.36 -17.86
C GLU A 232 2.18 -24.09 -17.02
N THR A 233 2.34 -24.85 -15.94
CA THR A 233 3.29 -24.57 -14.86
C THR A 233 4.06 -25.83 -14.52
N GLU A 234 5.38 -25.70 -14.31
CA GLU A 234 6.22 -26.78 -13.83
C GLU A 234 6.83 -26.43 -12.48
N LEU A 235 6.71 -27.35 -11.52
CA LEU A 235 7.13 -27.16 -10.14
C LEU A 235 8.17 -28.19 -9.71
N LEU A 236 9.19 -27.73 -9.00
CA LEU A 236 10.07 -28.60 -8.21
C LEU A 236 9.55 -28.66 -6.78
N TYR A 237 9.69 -29.82 -6.15
CA TYR A 237 9.28 -30.03 -4.76
C TYR A 237 10.48 -30.19 -3.85
N VAL A 238 10.44 -29.52 -2.71
CA VAL A 238 11.36 -29.74 -1.60
C VAL A 238 10.57 -30.34 -0.43
N PRO A 239 10.89 -31.56 0.04
CA PRO A 239 10.21 -32.16 1.18
C PRO A 239 10.32 -31.28 2.44
N LYS A 240 9.24 -31.24 3.25
CA LYS A 240 9.18 -30.45 4.48
C LYS A 240 10.39 -30.67 5.39
N ASP A 241 10.76 -31.92 5.65
CA ASP A 241 11.85 -32.25 6.56
C ASP A 241 13.19 -31.71 6.07
N LEU A 242 13.43 -31.77 4.76
CA LEU A 242 14.65 -31.23 4.16
C LEU A 242 14.69 -29.69 4.27
N PHE A 243 13.56 -29.03 4.01
CA PHE A 243 13.45 -27.58 4.19
C PHE A 243 13.68 -27.17 5.64
N LEU A 244 13.01 -27.81 6.60
CA LEU A 244 13.16 -27.52 8.03
C LEU A 244 14.59 -27.79 8.49
N GLN A 245 15.20 -28.90 8.06
CA GLN A 245 16.60 -29.19 8.37
C GLN A 245 17.53 -28.08 7.85
N ALA A 246 17.34 -27.61 6.62
CA ALA A 246 18.14 -26.53 6.04
C ALA A 246 18.02 -25.23 6.85
N ILE A 247 16.81 -24.85 7.25
CA ILE A 247 16.57 -23.68 8.11
C ILE A 247 17.25 -23.85 9.48
N HIS A 248 17.14 -25.03 10.10
CA HIS A 248 17.73 -25.27 11.42
C HIS A 248 19.27 -25.31 11.40
N GLN A 249 19.87 -25.83 10.33
CA GLN A 249 21.32 -25.99 10.22
C GLN A 249 22.02 -24.72 9.75
N ASN A 250 21.33 -23.87 8.99
CA ASN A 250 21.89 -22.63 8.45
C ASN A 250 21.28 -21.39 9.12
N ARG A 251 21.99 -20.84 10.12
CA ARG A 251 21.56 -19.62 10.83
C ARG A 251 21.36 -18.41 9.91
N ALA A 252 22.15 -18.28 8.85
CA ALA A 252 22.00 -17.17 7.90
C ALA A 252 20.69 -17.30 7.11
N MET A 253 20.36 -18.52 6.68
CA MET A 253 19.09 -18.83 6.01
C MET A 253 17.89 -18.59 6.95
N ALA A 254 17.98 -19.00 8.23
CA ALA A 254 16.95 -18.72 9.22
C ALA A 254 16.73 -17.23 9.45
N ASN A 255 17.80 -16.44 9.58
CA ASN A 255 17.71 -14.98 9.73
C ASN A 255 17.11 -14.32 8.49
N GLY A 256 17.52 -14.76 7.29
CA GLY A 256 16.94 -14.30 6.03
C GLY A 256 15.44 -14.58 5.96
N LEU A 257 15.02 -15.78 6.39
CA LEU A 257 13.60 -16.16 6.45
C LEU A 257 12.81 -15.28 7.44
N ILE A 258 13.35 -15.02 8.64
CA ILE A 258 12.71 -14.15 9.63
C ILE A 258 12.54 -12.73 9.08
N GLN A 259 13.56 -12.20 8.41
CA GLN A 259 13.49 -10.87 7.79
C GLN A 259 12.48 -10.82 6.65
N TRP A 260 12.46 -11.85 5.79
CA TRP A 260 11.43 -12.00 4.76
C TRP A 260 10.03 -12.00 5.36
N MET A 261 9.76 -12.84 6.35
CA MET A 261 8.45 -12.90 7.02
C MET A 261 8.06 -11.56 7.65
N ALA A 262 8.98 -10.85 8.29
CA ALA A 262 8.71 -9.54 8.88
C ALA A 262 8.29 -8.52 7.81
N GLN A 263 8.95 -8.52 6.65
CA GLN A 263 8.57 -7.67 5.53
C GLN A 263 7.22 -8.07 4.92
N GLU A 264 6.94 -9.36 4.75
CA GLU A 264 5.64 -9.85 4.27
C GLU A 264 4.50 -9.40 5.19
N ILE A 265 4.68 -9.47 6.51
CA ILE A 265 3.67 -9.01 7.48
C ILE A 265 3.39 -7.51 7.29
N ILE A 266 4.42 -6.68 7.20
CA ILE A 266 4.27 -5.23 6.98
C ILE A 266 3.56 -4.95 5.64
N GLN A 267 3.87 -5.70 4.60
CA GLN A 267 3.21 -5.56 3.29
C GLN A 267 1.73 -5.97 3.36
N GLN A 268 1.42 -7.06 4.07
CA GLN A 268 0.04 -7.50 4.29
C GLN A 268 -0.77 -6.47 5.08
N GLU A 269 -0.21 -5.84 6.11
CA GLU A 269 -0.87 -4.75 6.86
C GLU A 269 -1.23 -3.57 5.95
N LYS A 270 -0.30 -3.14 5.09
CA LYS A 270 -0.54 -2.08 4.11
C LYS A 270 -1.62 -2.47 3.10
N TYR A 271 -1.61 -3.72 2.64
CA TYR A 271 -2.63 -4.23 1.73
C TYR A 271 -4.03 -4.23 2.38
N LEU A 272 -4.14 -4.69 3.62
CA LEU A 272 -5.39 -4.68 4.39
C LEU A 272 -5.91 -3.25 4.61
N LEU A 273 -5.01 -2.31 4.93
CA LEU A 273 -5.37 -0.89 5.05
C LEU A 273 -5.90 -0.35 3.72
N GLY A 274 -5.25 -0.71 2.62
CA GLY A 274 -5.68 -0.37 1.27
C GLY A 274 -7.07 -0.93 0.94
N LEU A 275 -7.33 -2.20 1.25
CA LEU A 275 -8.65 -2.80 1.06
C LEU A 275 -9.75 -2.09 1.87
N ALA A 276 -9.44 -1.66 3.09
CA ALA A 276 -10.40 -1.04 3.99
C ALA A 276 -10.73 0.42 3.62
N TYR A 277 -9.75 1.20 3.18
CA TYR A 277 -9.88 2.66 3.06
C TYR A 277 -9.64 3.20 1.66
N ASN A 278 -8.97 2.48 0.75
CA ASN A 278 -8.77 2.99 -0.60
C ASN A 278 -10.08 2.96 -1.40
N SER A 279 -10.25 4.00 -2.22
CA SER A 279 -11.30 4.03 -3.23
C SER A 279 -11.20 2.82 -4.17
N LEU A 280 -12.33 2.40 -4.75
CA LEU A 280 -12.37 1.35 -5.76
C LEU A 280 -11.32 1.60 -6.86
N ARG A 281 -11.22 2.85 -7.31
CA ARG A 281 -10.34 3.22 -8.41
C ARG A 281 -8.87 3.02 -8.04
N LYS A 282 -8.45 3.49 -6.86
CA LYS A 282 -7.12 3.25 -6.30
C LYS A 282 -6.83 1.77 -6.08
N ARG A 283 -7.78 0.96 -5.61
CA ARG A 283 -7.57 -0.50 -5.47
C ARG A 283 -7.32 -1.18 -6.82
N VAL A 284 -8.03 -0.76 -7.87
CA VAL A 284 -7.77 -1.26 -9.24
C VAL A 284 -6.41 -0.79 -9.73
N ALA A 285 -6.02 0.46 -9.50
CA ALA A 285 -4.69 0.96 -9.82
C ALA A 285 -3.59 0.17 -9.11
N GLU A 286 -3.72 -0.03 -7.80
CA GLU A 286 -2.79 -0.82 -6.98
C GLU A 286 -2.70 -2.26 -7.45
N SER A 287 -3.80 -2.90 -7.89
CA SER A 287 -3.77 -4.26 -8.44
C SER A 287 -2.97 -4.36 -9.74
N LEU A 288 -3.07 -3.34 -10.61
CA LEU A 288 -2.30 -3.26 -11.85
C LEU A 288 -0.82 -3.04 -11.55
N VAL A 289 -0.52 -2.14 -10.61
CA VAL A 289 0.86 -1.86 -10.16
C VAL A 289 1.48 -3.08 -9.51
N PHE A 290 0.74 -3.76 -8.63
CA PHE A 290 1.16 -5.00 -7.98
C PHE A 290 1.54 -6.07 -9.00
N TYR A 291 0.66 -6.35 -9.97
CA TYR A 291 0.98 -7.30 -11.04
C TYR A 291 2.19 -6.85 -11.87
N ALA A 292 2.22 -5.57 -12.27
CA ALA A 292 3.26 -5.02 -13.14
C ALA A 292 4.64 -5.15 -12.51
N LYS A 293 4.80 -4.71 -11.25
CA LYS A 293 6.05 -4.82 -10.50
C LYS A 293 6.45 -6.27 -10.26
N HIS A 294 5.47 -7.12 -9.96
CA HIS A 294 5.77 -8.54 -9.74
C HIS A 294 6.31 -9.21 -11.00
N ILE A 295 5.78 -8.93 -12.20
CA ILE A 295 6.24 -9.59 -13.44
C ILE A 295 7.43 -8.86 -14.09
N HIS A 296 7.43 -7.54 -14.08
CA HIS A 296 8.38 -6.69 -14.78
C HIS A 296 8.91 -5.58 -13.84
N PRO A 297 9.74 -5.92 -12.83
CA PRO A 297 10.13 -4.99 -11.76
C PRO A 297 10.83 -3.73 -12.29
N ASP A 298 11.66 -3.89 -13.34
CA ASP A 298 12.44 -2.77 -13.91
C ASP A 298 11.70 -1.99 -15.01
N GLN A 299 10.50 -2.44 -15.42
CA GLN A 299 9.76 -1.82 -16.53
C GLN A 299 8.75 -0.80 -16.01
N THR A 300 8.73 0.38 -16.62
CA THR A 300 7.87 1.51 -16.17
C THR A 300 6.82 1.93 -17.20
N SER A 301 6.91 1.47 -18.44
CA SER A 301 5.94 1.75 -19.52
C SER A 301 5.71 0.51 -20.39
N ASP A 302 4.58 0.49 -21.10
CA ASP A 302 4.16 -0.57 -22.03
C ASP A 302 4.11 -1.98 -21.41
N ILE A 303 3.69 -2.05 -20.14
CA ILE A 303 3.67 -3.31 -19.38
C ILE A 303 2.41 -4.08 -19.71
N VAL A 304 2.59 -5.32 -20.19
CA VAL A 304 1.46 -6.17 -20.59
C VAL A 304 0.95 -6.98 -19.40
N VAL A 305 -0.21 -6.60 -18.90
CA VAL A 305 -0.96 -7.33 -17.89
C VAL A 305 -1.79 -8.43 -18.55
N GLN A 306 -1.32 -9.66 -18.40
CA GLN A 306 -1.94 -10.87 -18.96
C GLN A 306 -2.62 -11.69 -17.84
N LEU A 307 -3.71 -11.14 -17.30
CA LEU A 307 -4.59 -11.79 -16.34
C LEU A 307 -6.05 -11.74 -16.80
N SER A 308 -6.86 -12.68 -16.30
CA SER A 308 -8.31 -12.60 -16.48
C SER A 308 -8.88 -11.41 -15.71
N ARG A 309 -10.07 -10.93 -16.11
CA ARG A 309 -10.76 -9.86 -15.39
C ARG A 309 -11.22 -10.31 -14.00
N GLU A 310 -11.52 -11.60 -13.85
CA GLU A 310 -11.86 -12.20 -12.56
C GLU A 310 -10.67 -12.17 -11.60
N ASP A 311 -9.49 -12.58 -12.07
CA ASP A 311 -8.27 -12.59 -11.24
C ASP A 311 -7.86 -11.17 -10.84
N LEU A 312 -7.88 -10.20 -11.77
CA LEU A 312 -7.59 -8.80 -11.46
C LEU A 312 -8.59 -8.20 -10.46
N ALA A 313 -9.87 -8.56 -10.60
CA ALA A 313 -10.91 -8.09 -9.68
C ALA A 313 -10.72 -8.69 -8.29
N SER A 314 -10.33 -9.97 -8.24
CA SER A 314 -9.98 -10.68 -7.01
C SER A 314 -8.77 -10.04 -6.33
N ILE A 315 -7.69 -9.71 -7.04
CA ILE A 315 -6.53 -8.97 -6.49
C ILE A 315 -6.96 -7.60 -5.93
N ALA A 316 -7.82 -6.88 -6.66
CA ALA A 316 -8.33 -5.57 -6.25
C ALA A 316 -9.40 -5.63 -5.14
N GLY A 317 -9.85 -6.83 -4.74
CA GLY A 317 -10.91 -7.03 -3.77
C GLY A 317 -12.26 -6.40 -4.19
N THR A 318 -12.62 -6.51 -5.46
CA THR A 318 -13.82 -5.90 -6.04
C THR A 318 -14.59 -6.85 -6.96
N ALA A 319 -15.82 -6.47 -7.34
CA ALA A 319 -16.59 -7.20 -8.34
C ALA A 319 -15.98 -7.04 -9.75
N THR A 320 -16.11 -8.07 -10.58
CA THR A 320 -15.55 -8.07 -11.94
C THR A 320 -16.12 -6.94 -12.80
N GLU A 321 -17.40 -6.63 -12.68
CA GLU A 321 -18.06 -5.53 -13.40
C GLU A 321 -17.52 -4.15 -12.97
N SER A 322 -17.26 -3.98 -11.68
CA SER A 322 -16.67 -2.76 -11.12
C SER A 322 -15.25 -2.55 -11.65
N LEU A 323 -14.43 -3.61 -11.68
CA LEU A 323 -13.10 -3.59 -12.28
C LEU A 323 -13.18 -3.16 -13.76
N ILE A 324 -14.03 -3.81 -14.56
CA ILE A 324 -14.15 -3.53 -15.99
C ILE A 324 -14.54 -2.06 -16.25
N ARG A 325 -15.42 -1.50 -15.42
CA ARG A 325 -15.80 -0.08 -15.50
C ARG A 325 -14.58 0.81 -15.23
N THR A 326 -13.86 0.59 -14.15
CA THR A 326 -12.67 1.38 -13.81
C THR A 326 -11.56 1.27 -14.86
N LEU A 327 -11.33 0.08 -15.43
CA LEU A 327 -10.39 -0.07 -16.54
C LEU A 327 -10.83 0.73 -17.78
N SER A 328 -12.13 0.85 -18.02
CA SER A 328 -12.65 1.67 -19.12
C SER A 328 -12.36 3.16 -18.89
N ASP A 329 -12.49 3.63 -17.65
CA ASP A 329 -12.14 5.00 -17.26
C ASP A 329 -10.64 5.26 -17.44
N PHE A 330 -9.78 4.36 -16.95
CA PHE A 330 -8.32 4.44 -17.15
C PHE A 330 -7.92 4.48 -18.63
N LYS A 331 -8.64 3.74 -19.49
CA LYS A 331 -8.42 3.78 -20.94
C LYS A 331 -8.81 5.13 -21.53
N GLN A 332 -9.93 5.71 -21.13
CA GLN A 332 -10.37 7.03 -21.62
C GLN A 332 -9.39 8.14 -21.22
N GLU A 333 -8.75 8.00 -20.06
CA GLU A 333 -7.75 8.94 -19.56
C GLU A 333 -6.33 8.70 -20.13
N GLY A 334 -6.15 7.69 -20.97
CA GLY A 334 -4.86 7.36 -21.57
C GLY A 334 -3.83 6.81 -20.58
N LEU A 335 -4.29 6.20 -19.47
CA LEU A 335 -3.42 5.52 -18.51
C LEU A 335 -3.09 4.08 -18.94
N ILE A 336 -4.03 3.44 -19.63
CA ILE A 336 -3.90 2.08 -20.14
C ILE A 336 -4.45 1.95 -21.57
N GLU A 337 -4.02 0.91 -22.27
CA GLU A 337 -4.71 0.38 -23.45
C GLU A 337 -5.31 -0.99 -23.16
N ILE A 338 -6.34 -1.34 -23.93
CA ILE A 338 -6.96 -2.68 -23.86
C ILE A 338 -7.00 -3.24 -25.27
N THR A 339 -6.21 -4.29 -25.49
CA THR A 339 -6.01 -4.93 -26.81
C THR A 339 -6.13 -6.44 -26.65
N SER A 340 -7.06 -7.07 -27.36
CA SER A 340 -7.26 -8.53 -27.38
C SER A 340 -7.35 -9.16 -25.98
N GLY A 341 -8.05 -8.50 -25.05
CA GLY A 341 -8.23 -8.96 -23.66
C GLY A 341 -7.06 -8.63 -22.71
N LYS A 342 -5.92 -8.18 -23.23
CA LYS A 342 -4.77 -7.73 -22.42
C LYS A 342 -4.96 -6.28 -21.99
N VAL A 343 -4.44 -5.93 -20.81
CA VAL A 343 -4.31 -4.55 -20.37
C VAL A 343 -2.85 -4.15 -20.56
N ILE A 344 -2.60 -3.04 -21.24
CA ILE A 344 -1.25 -2.49 -21.44
C ILE A 344 -1.18 -1.23 -20.61
N ILE A 345 -0.29 -1.22 -19.61
CA ILE A 345 -0.05 -0.03 -18.79
C ILE A 345 0.87 0.90 -19.57
N LEU A 346 0.39 2.09 -19.92
CA LEU A 346 1.17 3.06 -20.69
C LEU A 346 2.16 3.83 -19.80
N ASP A 347 1.76 4.13 -18.56
CA ASP A 347 2.54 4.91 -17.60
C ASP A 347 2.30 4.38 -16.18
N LEU A 348 3.22 3.52 -15.71
CA LEU A 348 3.11 2.89 -14.39
C LEU A 348 3.16 3.92 -13.26
N LEU A 349 3.96 4.98 -13.41
CA LEU A 349 4.14 6.01 -12.40
C LEU A 349 2.86 6.82 -12.20
N LYS A 350 2.17 7.19 -13.29
CA LYS A 350 0.87 7.87 -13.17
C LYS A 350 -0.17 7.02 -12.47
N ILE A 351 -0.25 5.73 -12.77
CA ILE A 351 -1.17 4.81 -12.09
C ILE A 351 -0.82 4.69 -10.59
N GLN A 352 0.47 4.58 -10.26
CA GLN A 352 0.96 4.48 -8.89
C GLN A 352 0.65 5.73 -8.05
N HIS A 353 0.61 6.92 -8.67
CA HIS A 353 0.37 8.19 -8.00
C HIS A 353 -1.09 8.69 -8.05
N LEU A 354 -2.04 7.84 -8.46
CA LEU A 354 -3.46 8.20 -8.42
C LEU A 354 -3.90 8.47 -6.97
N LYS A 355 -4.42 9.69 -6.74
CA LYS A 355 -4.94 10.10 -5.42
C LYS A 355 -6.21 9.34 -5.02
N TYR A 356 -6.99 8.87 -6.01
CA TYR A 356 -8.29 8.22 -5.83
C TYR A 356 -8.46 7.00 -6.71
#